data_AF-A0AAE4R0R9-F1
#
_entry.id   AF-A0AAE4R0R9-F1
#
_cell.length_a   1.000
_cell.length_b   1.000
_cell.length_c   1.000
_cell.angle_alpha   90.00
_cell.angle_beta   90.00
_cell.angle_gamma   90.00
#
_symmetry.space_group_name_H-M   'P 1'
#
loop_
_entity.id
_entity.type
_entity.pdbx_description
1 polymer ?
#
loop_
_entity_poly.entity_id
_entity_poly.type
_entity_poly.pdbx_seq_one_letter_code
_entity_poly.pdbx_strand_id
1 'polypeptide(L)'
;MTLPFTIPTLPLRIPSSDRGYRSPDDTFGLSPAEIEGVVTAWRANGIAVHAIDTAAIGDARGSSSRVAHALRDTAEPARRAVESIGNRLTAMSEILDAFVSTTITTDTRAASKLDSLRNR
;
A
#
# COMPACT_ATOMS: atom_id res chain seq x y z
N MET A 1 26.93 20.88 17.02
CA MET A 1 26.49 20.72 15.62
C MET A 1 25.40 19.65 15.60
N THR A 2 24.14 20.06 15.54
CA THR A 2 22.97 19.17 15.53
C THR A 2 22.47 19.04 14.10
N LEU A 3 22.54 17.84 13.54
CA LEU A 3 22.01 17.54 12.20
C LEU A 3 20.48 17.59 12.23
N PRO A 4 19.81 18.21 11.24
CA PRO A 4 18.36 18.22 11.18
C PRO A 4 17.85 16.84 10.76
N PHE A 5 16.91 16.29 11.53
CA PHE A 5 16.14 15.12 11.11
C PHE A 5 15.24 15.51 9.93
N THR A 6 15.62 15.10 8.73
CA THR A 6 14.73 15.15 7.57
C THR A 6 13.73 14.01 7.70
N ILE A 7 12.49 14.34 8.08
CA ILE A 7 11.37 13.41 7.98
C ILE A 7 11.22 13.07 6.49
N PRO A 8 11.27 11.80 6.06
CA PRO A 8 10.91 11.47 4.69
C PRO A 8 9.45 11.86 4.52
N THR A 9 9.19 12.89 3.71
CA THR A 9 7.86 13.24 3.24
C THR A 9 7.38 12.09 2.36
N LEU A 10 6.75 11.10 2.98
CA LEU A 10 5.89 10.16 2.28
C LEU A 10 4.88 11.00 1.50
N PRO A 11 4.70 10.81 0.19
CA PRO A 11 3.63 11.48 -0.52
C PRO A 11 2.31 10.88 -0.01
N LEU A 12 1.71 11.49 1.00
CA LEU A 12 0.27 11.37 1.27
C LEU A 12 -0.51 12.12 0.18
N ARG A 13 -0.23 11.79 -1.08
CA ARG A 13 -1.09 12.16 -2.19
C ARG A 13 -1.88 10.92 -2.54
N ILE A 14 -2.98 10.72 -1.82
CA ILE A 14 -4.12 10.06 -2.46
C ILE A 14 -4.39 10.93 -3.69
N PRO A 15 -4.35 10.40 -4.92
CA PRO A 15 -4.81 11.17 -6.05
C PRO A 15 -6.23 11.59 -5.70
N SER A 16 -6.47 12.88 -5.49
CA SER A 16 -7.81 13.40 -5.67
C SER A 16 -8.10 13.05 -7.11
N SER A 17 -8.99 12.09 -7.33
CA SER A 17 -9.63 11.93 -8.62
C SER A 17 -10.41 13.21 -8.84
N ASP A 18 -9.71 14.22 -9.36
CA ASP A 18 -10.32 15.16 -10.27
C ASP A 18 -11.11 14.26 -11.21
N ARG A 19 -12.45 14.34 -11.17
CA ARG A 19 -13.31 13.60 -12.10
C ARG A 19 -13.15 14.22 -13.49
N GLY A 20 -11.92 14.34 -13.96
CA GLY A 20 -11.55 14.71 -15.30
C GLY A 20 -11.79 13.49 -16.18
N TYR A 21 -12.59 13.71 -17.21
CA TYR A 21 -12.70 12.88 -18.41
C TYR A 21 -12.47 11.37 -18.22
N ARG A 22 -13.57 10.63 -17.99
CA ARG A 22 -13.62 9.18 -18.17
C ARG A 22 -13.02 8.84 -19.54
N SER A 23 -11.91 8.12 -19.56
CA SER A 23 -11.30 7.62 -20.78
C SER A 23 -12.19 6.51 -21.35
N PRO A 24 -12.31 6.36 -22.69
CA PRO A 24 -12.97 5.19 -23.28
C PRO A 24 -12.34 3.85 -22.85
N ASP A 25 -11.11 3.88 -22.33
CA ASP A 25 -10.40 2.70 -21.83
C ASP A 25 -10.73 2.37 -20.34
N ASP A 26 -11.54 3.19 -19.66
CA ASP A 26 -11.91 2.96 -18.26
C ASP A 26 -13.00 1.88 -18.14
N THR A 27 -12.61 0.66 -17.77
CA THR A 27 -13.54 -0.43 -17.47
C THR A 27 -14.33 -0.12 -16.18
N PHE A 28 -15.65 0.02 -16.28
CA PHE A 28 -16.55 0.40 -15.16
C PHE A 28 -16.21 1.73 -14.46
N GLY A 29 -15.53 2.66 -15.15
CA GLY A 29 -15.13 3.94 -14.56
C GLY A 29 -13.96 3.84 -13.57
N LEU A 30 -13.19 2.75 -13.67
CA LEU A 30 -11.91 2.56 -12.99
C LEU A 30 -10.82 2.48 -14.07
N SER A 31 -9.78 3.28 -13.94
CA SER A 31 -8.62 3.18 -14.83
C SER A 31 -7.71 2.02 -14.39
N PRO A 32 -7.43 1.02 -15.25
CA PRO A 32 -6.51 -0.06 -14.91
C PRO A 32 -5.11 0.44 -14.53
N ALA A 33 -4.63 1.49 -15.19
CA ALA A 33 -3.33 2.10 -14.92
C ALA A 33 -3.29 2.79 -13.54
N GLU A 34 -4.37 3.46 -13.13
CA GLU A 34 -4.45 4.03 -11.78
C GLU A 34 -4.42 2.94 -10.72
N ILE A 35 -5.13 1.83 -10.96
CA ILE A 35 -5.13 0.70 -10.02
C ILE A 35 -3.74 0.07 -9.93
N GLU A 36 -3.06 -0.16 -11.05
CA GLU A 36 -1.68 -0.67 -11.07
C GLU A 36 -0.74 0.24 -10.27
N GLY A 37 -0.91 1.56 -10.41
CA GLY A 37 -0.18 2.55 -9.61
C GLY A 37 -0.43 2.39 -8.11
N VAL A 38 -1.70 2.22 -7.69
CA VAL A 38 -2.06 2.00 -6.28
C VAL A 38 -1.51 0.68 -5.75
N VAL A 39 -1.64 -0.42 -6.50
CA VAL A 39 -1.09 -1.74 -6.14
C VAL A 39 0.42 -1.65 -5.94
N THR A 40 1.12 -1.04 -6.88
CA THR A 40 2.58 -0.85 -6.82
C THR A 40 2.98 -0.03 -5.61
N ALA A 41 2.29 1.08 -5.36
CA ALA A 41 2.57 1.94 -4.21
C ALA A 41 2.31 1.22 -2.88
N TRP A 42 1.22 0.47 -2.75
CA TRP A 42 0.93 -0.29 -1.54
C TRP A 42 1.93 -1.41 -1.31
N ARG A 43 2.35 -2.16 -2.34
CA ARG A 43 3.41 -3.18 -2.22
C ARG A 43 4.72 -2.55 -1.77
N ALA A 44 5.17 -1.49 -2.44
CA ALA A 44 6.41 -0.80 -2.12
C ALA A 44 6.39 -0.26 -0.67
N ASN A 45 5.28 0.36 -0.26
CA ASN A 45 5.12 0.86 1.11
C ASN A 45 5.05 -0.27 2.13
N GLY A 46 4.40 -1.40 1.82
CA GLY A 46 4.37 -2.58 2.70
C GLY A 46 5.78 -3.11 2.98
N ILE A 47 6.60 -3.25 1.93
CA ILE A 47 8.00 -3.65 2.03
C ILE A 47 8.81 -2.63 2.84
N ALA A 48 8.67 -1.34 2.53
CA ALA A 48 9.39 -0.27 3.22
C ALA A 48 9.04 -0.20 4.71
N VAL A 49 7.76 -0.39 5.06
CA VAL A 49 7.31 -0.46 6.46
C VAL A 49 7.93 -1.67 7.15
N HIS A 50 7.88 -2.88 6.57
CA HIS A 50 8.50 -4.06 7.16
C HIS A 50 10.01 -3.92 7.41
N ALA A 51 10.70 -3.08 6.63
CA ALA A 51 12.12 -2.81 6.77
C ALA A 51 12.47 -1.86 7.93
N ILE A 52 11.49 -1.27 8.62
CA ILE A 52 11.74 -0.39 9.76
C ILE A 52 12.34 -1.21 10.90
N ASP A 53 13.59 -0.90 11.27
CA ASP A 53 14.28 -1.52 12.39
C ASP A 53 13.76 -0.98 13.73
N THR A 54 12.88 -1.76 14.36
CA THR A 54 12.37 -1.46 15.71
C THR A 54 13.26 -2.02 16.82
N ALA A 55 14.24 -2.88 16.51
CA ALA A 55 15.11 -3.49 17.50
C ALA A 55 16.06 -2.46 18.13
N ALA A 56 16.50 -1.46 17.34
CA ALA A 56 17.31 -0.34 17.83
C ALA A 56 16.68 0.42 19.01
N ILE A 57 15.35 0.42 19.14
CA ILE A 57 14.62 1.02 20.27
C ILE A 57 14.87 0.20 21.56
N GLY A 58 14.94 -1.13 21.44
CA GLY A 58 15.22 -2.08 22.52
C GLY A 58 16.65 -2.00 23.07
N ASP A 59 17.58 -1.42 22.31
CA ASP A 59 18.98 -1.28 22.71
C ASP A 59 19.25 -0.05 23.58
N ALA A 60 18.20 0.71 23.94
CA ALA A 60 18.32 1.92 24.75
C ALA A 60 18.98 1.65 26.12
N ARG A 61 20.15 2.26 26.35
CA ARG A 61 20.94 2.10 27.58
C ARG A 61 20.60 3.15 28.64
N GLY A 62 20.88 2.81 29.89
CA GLY A 62 20.61 3.64 31.07
C GLY A 62 19.87 2.83 32.12
N SER A 63 20.62 2.15 32.99
CA SER A 63 20.11 1.17 33.98
C SER A 63 19.13 1.78 34.99
N SER A 64 19.18 3.09 35.21
CA SER A 64 18.32 3.84 36.13
C SER A 64 17.43 4.90 35.43
N SER A 65 17.48 4.98 34.10
CA SER A 65 16.67 5.94 33.35
C SER A 65 15.28 5.40 33.06
N ARG A 66 14.25 6.06 33.61
CA ARG A 66 12.84 5.78 33.27
C ARG A 66 12.58 5.86 31.77
N VAL A 67 13.25 6.80 31.09
CA VAL A 67 13.12 6.97 29.63
C VAL A 67 13.72 5.77 28.89
N ALA A 68 14.90 5.30 29.30
CA ALA A 68 15.51 4.13 28.67
C ALA A 68 14.68 2.86 28.88
N HIS A 69 14.03 2.71 30.04
CA HIS A 69 13.10 1.61 30.27
C HIS A 69 11.87 1.71 29.37
N ALA A 70 11.24 2.89 29.30
CA ALA A 70 10.07 3.11 28.44
C ALA A 70 10.36 2.86 26.96
N LEU A 71 11.56 3.22 26.48
CA LEU A 71 12.00 2.91 25.11
C LEU A 71 12.07 1.40 24.88
N ARG A 72 12.70 0.65 25.78
CA ARG A 72 12.76 -0.83 25.68
C ARG A 72 11.39 -1.46 25.65
N ASP A 73 10.49 -1.01 26.52
CA ASP A 73 9.11 -1.51 26.59
C ASP A 73 8.29 -1.19 25.32
N THR A 74 8.71 -0.18 24.56
CA THR A 74 8.08 0.24 23.30
C THR A 74 8.52 -0.59 22.09
N ALA A 75 9.67 -1.26 22.16
CA ALA A 75 10.26 -1.97 21.01
C ALA A 75 9.33 -3.04 20.42
N GLU A 76 8.75 -3.90 21.27
CA GLU A 76 7.85 -4.97 20.82
C GLU A 76 6.48 -4.46 20.32
N PRO A 77 5.80 -3.51 21.00
CA PRO A 77 4.64 -2.82 20.43
C PRO A 77 4.93 -2.17 19.07
N ALA A 78 6.09 -1.51 18.91
CA ALA A 78 6.49 -0.90 17.64
C ALA A 78 6.68 -1.97 16.54
N ARG A 79 7.36 -3.08 16.86
CA ARG A 79 7.55 -4.22 15.95
C ARG A 79 6.21 -4.74 15.43
N ARG A 80 5.25 -4.98 16.33
CA ARG A 80 3.91 -5.48 15.97
C ARG A 80 3.11 -4.49 15.14
N ALA A 81 3.25 -3.20 15.41
CA ALA A 81 2.59 -2.16 14.62
C ALA A 81 3.13 -2.11 13.19
N VAL A 82 4.46 -2.13 13.05
CA VAL A 82 5.14 -2.19 11.75
C VAL A 82 4.72 -3.43 10.96
N GLU A 83 4.75 -4.60 11.60
CA GLU A 83 4.32 -5.87 10.98
C GLU A 83 2.86 -5.82 10.52
N SER A 84 1.95 -5.32 11.37
CA SER A 84 0.53 -5.19 11.05
C SER A 84 0.27 -4.26 9.86
N ILE A 85 0.92 -3.09 9.83
CA ILE A 85 0.76 -2.12 8.74
C ILE A 85 1.32 -2.69 7.43
N GLY A 86 2.53 -3.28 7.47
CA GLY A 86 3.16 -3.91 6.31
C GLY A 86 2.29 -5.02 5.72
N ASN A 87 1.82 -5.93 6.57
CA ASN A 87 0.92 -7.02 6.15
C ASN A 87 -0.38 -6.48 5.53
N ARG A 88 -0.98 -5.44 6.12
CA ARG A 88 -2.22 -4.87 5.60
C ARG A 88 -2.02 -4.22 4.23
N LEU A 89 -0.93 -3.49 4.02
CA LEU A 89 -0.61 -2.89 2.73
C LEU A 89 -0.39 -3.95 1.64
N THR A 90 0.34 -5.01 1.96
CA THR A 90 0.55 -6.14 1.05
C THR A 90 -0.77 -6.84 0.71
N ALA A 91 -1.57 -7.20 1.72
CA ALA A 91 -2.86 -7.86 1.50
C ALA A 91 -3.83 -7.00 0.68
N MET A 92 -3.92 -5.69 0.97
CA MET A 92 -4.75 -4.77 0.18
C MET A 92 -4.29 -4.70 -1.28
N SER A 93 -2.98 -4.74 -1.53
CA SER A 93 -2.43 -4.76 -2.89
C SER A 93 -2.81 -6.03 -3.65
N GLU A 94 -2.75 -7.19 -2.99
CA GLU A 94 -3.10 -8.48 -3.58
C GLU A 94 -4.60 -8.57 -3.91
N ILE A 95 -5.46 -8.11 -3.00
CA ILE A 95 -6.91 -8.07 -3.20
C ILE A 95 -7.26 -7.19 -4.40
N LEU A 96 -6.64 -6.00 -4.49
CA LEU A 96 -6.94 -5.06 -5.56
C LEU A 96 -6.42 -5.55 -6.93
N ASP A 97 -5.24 -6.17 -6.96
CA ASP A 97 -4.66 -6.80 -8.15
C ASP A 97 -5.56 -7.96 -8.66
N ALA A 98 -6.02 -8.82 -7.75
CA ALA A 98 -6.94 -9.91 -8.06
C ALA A 98 -8.29 -9.40 -8.58
N PHE A 99 -8.81 -8.32 -7.99
CA PHE A 99 -10.05 -7.69 -8.43
C PHE A 99 -9.96 -7.20 -9.88
N VAL A 100 -8.88 -6.51 -10.26
CA VAL A 100 -8.69 -6.02 -11.63
C VAL A 100 -8.58 -7.17 -12.62
N SER A 101 -7.73 -8.15 -12.32
CA SER A 101 -7.54 -9.33 -13.18
C SER A 101 -8.85 -10.08 -13.43
N THR A 102 -9.65 -10.26 -12.38
CA THR A 102 -10.97 -10.91 -12.46
C THR A 102 -11.95 -10.09 -13.29
N THR A 103 -11.95 -8.76 -13.11
CA THR A 103 -12.85 -7.85 -13.83
C THR A 103 -12.54 -7.84 -15.32
N ILE A 104 -11.28 -7.66 -15.72
CA ILE A 104 -10.85 -7.68 -17.13
C ILE A 104 -11.22 -9.01 -17.79
N THR A 105 -10.94 -10.12 -17.11
CA THR A 105 -11.25 -11.46 -17.61
C THR A 105 -12.76 -11.64 -17.83
N THR A 106 -13.56 -11.20 -16.86
CA THR A 106 -15.02 -11.32 -16.92
C THR A 106 -15.61 -10.45 -18.03
N ASP A 107 -15.13 -9.21 -18.16
CA ASP A 107 -15.59 -8.27 -19.17
C ASP A 107 -15.24 -8.74 -20.59
N THR A 108 -13.99 -9.15 -20.81
CA THR A 108 -13.52 -9.73 -22.08
C THR A 108 -14.38 -10.95 -22.49
N ARG A 109 -14.72 -11.80 -21.52
CA ARG A 109 -15.58 -12.97 -21.75
C ARG A 109 -17.00 -12.57 -22.11
N ALA A 110 -17.55 -11.53 -21.47
CA ALA A 110 -18.88 -11.02 -21.78
C ALA A 110 -18.92 -10.39 -23.18
N ALA A 111 -17.96 -9.54 -23.51
CA ALA A 111 -17.81 -8.93 -24.83
C ALA A 111 -17.72 -9.98 -25.94
N SER A 112 -16.87 -10.99 -25.77
CA SER A 112 -16.72 -12.11 -26.73
C SER A 112 -18.03 -12.87 -26.97
N LYS A 113 -18.83 -13.08 -25.91
CA LYS A 113 -20.15 -13.72 -26.03
C LYS A 113 -21.12 -12.84 -26.79
N LEU A 114 -21.17 -11.54 -26.52
CA LEU A 114 -22.04 -10.61 -27.24
C LEU A 114 -21.66 -10.51 -28.72
N ASP A 115 -20.37 -10.42 -29.03
CA ASP A 115 -19.88 -10.42 -30.42
C ASP A 115 -20.27 -11.70 -31.18
N SER A 116 -20.25 -12.85 -30.50
CA SER A 116 -20.68 -14.12 -31.10
C SER A 116 -22.17 -14.16 -31.44
N LEU A 117 -23.00 -13.39 -30.74
CA LEU A 117 -24.43 -13.25 -31.04
C LEU A 117 -24.67 -12.28 -32.20
N ARG A 118 -23.86 -11.24 -32.36
CA ARG A 118 -23.95 -10.30 -33.50
C ARG A 118 -23.63 -10.96 -34.83
N ASN A 119 -22.70 -11.92 -34.84
CA ASN A 119 -22.24 -12.60 -36.05
C ASN A 119 -23.11 -13.81 -36.43
N ARG A 120 -24.32 -13.92 -35.87
CA ARG A 120 -25.36 -14.90 -36.22
C ARG A 120 -26.54 -14.22 -36.87
#